data_AF-X1TY68-F1
#
_entry.id   AF-X1TY68-F1
#
_cell.length_a   1.000
_cell.length_b   1.000
_cell.length_c   1.000
_cell.angle_alpha   90.00
_cell.angle_beta   90.00
_cell.angle_gamma   90.00
#
_symmetry.space_group_name_H-M   'P 1'
#
loop_
_entity.id
_entity.type
_entity.pdbx_description
1 polymer ?
#
loop_
_entity_poly.entity_id
_entity_poly.type
_entity_poly.pdbx_seq_one_letter_code
_entity_poly.pdbx_strand_id
1 'polypeptide(L)'
;KLIPIAKAAIFNTALPAAEANWLGSDIEPTNSPSYLRIYACVSVTGILRVARTQDATTVTEDLNSGADLVADAAYMFTVPWRTGDSINVRYSVTTGTIKRLLIDEIGGAE
;
A
#
# COMPACT_ATOMS: atom_id res chain seq x y z
N LYS A 1 -20.13 -13.04 8.06
CA LYS A 1 -19.42 -11.90 8.72
C LYS A 1 -18.27 -11.52 7.80
N LEU A 2 -18.31 -10.32 7.20
CA LEU A 2 -17.19 -9.79 6.42
C LEU A 2 -16.05 -9.48 7.39
N ILE A 3 -15.08 -10.38 7.48
CA ILE A 3 -13.87 -10.21 8.27
C ILE A 3 -12.82 -9.63 7.32
N PRO A 4 -12.12 -8.55 7.70
CA PRO A 4 -10.99 -8.05 6.90
C PRO A 4 -10.01 -9.19 6.57
N ILE A 5 -9.58 -9.25 5.32
CA ILE A 5 -8.64 -10.28 4.85
C ILE A 5 -7.26 -9.65 4.80
N ALA A 6 -6.35 -10.09 5.67
CA ALA A 6 -4.97 -9.62 5.66
C ALA A 6 -4.29 -9.98 4.33
N LYS A 7 -3.74 -8.98 3.63
CA LYS A 7 -3.03 -9.13 2.35
C LYS A 7 -1.53 -8.97 2.49
N ALA A 8 -1.07 -8.07 3.36
CA ALA A 8 0.35 -7.88 3.63
C ALA A 8 0.59 -7.25 5.00
N ALA A 9 1.76 -7.57 5.58
CA ALA A 9 2.25 -6.93 6.78
C ALA A 9 3.79 -6.82 6.73
N ILE A 10 4.32 -5.66 7.09
CA ILE A 10 5.76 -5.43 7.28
C ILE A 10 5.95 -4.77 8.64
N PHE A 11 6.95 -5.20 9.39
CA PHE A 11 7.30 -4.62 10.68
C PHE A 11 8.80 -4.41 10.80
N ASN A 12 9.21 -3.20 11.17
CA ASN A 12 10.58 -2.82 11.44
C ASN A 12 11.59 -3.34 10.39
N THR A 13 11.32 -3.07 9.11
CA THR A 13 12.14 -3.51 7.98
C THR A 13 12.71 -2.28 7.26
N ALA A 14 13.96 -2.35 6.81
CA ALA A 14 14.57 -1.27 6.03
C ALA A 14 13.74 -0.99 4.77
N LEU A 15 13.66 0.29 4.39
CA LEU A 15 13.09 0.66 3.10
C LEU A 15 13.92 0.04 1.97
N PRO A 16 13.28 -0.46 0.89
CA PRO A 16 13.98 -0.79 -0.33
C PRO A 16 14.46 0.49 -1.05
N ALA A 17 15.09 0.34 -2.22
CA ALA A 17 15.41 1.48 -3.07
C ALA A 17 14.16 2.34 -3.36
N ALA A 18 14.34 3.66 -3.51
CA ALA A 18 13.26 4.56 -3.90
C ALA A 18 12.52 4.04 -5.14
N GLU A 19 11.20 4.18 -5.11
CA GLU A 19 10.25 3.67 -6.13
C GLU A 19 10.26 2.13 -6.33
N ALA A 20 11.02 1.37 -5.55
CA ALA A 20 10.93 -0.08 -5.57
C ALA A 20 9.69 -0.56 -4.80
N ASN A 21 9.11 -1.65 -5.29
CA ASN A 21 8.01 -2.33 -4.62
C ASN A 21 8.43 -2.80 -3.21
N TRP A 22 7.59 -2.54 -2.22
CA TRP A 22 7.81 -3.00 -0.85
C TRP A 22 7.48 -4.48 -0.66
N LEU A 23 6.52 -5.01 -1.42
CA LEU A 23 6.12 -6.40 -1.38
C LEU A 23 6.88 -7.20 -2.44
N GLY A 24 7.29 -8.42 -2.12
CA GLY A 24 8.00 -9.31 -3.05
C GLY A 24 7.19 -9.72 -4.28
N SER A 25 5.87 -9.60 -4.22
CA SER A 25 4.94 -9.75 -5.35
C SER A 25 3.78 -8.77 -5.17
N ASP A 26 3.12 -8.45 -6.27
CA ASP A 26 1.86 -7.69 -6.20
C ASP A 26 0.80 -8.54 -5.51
N ILE A 27 -0.09 -7.89 -4.75
CA ILE A 27 -1.29 -8.51 -4.17
C ILE A 27 -2.45 -8.39 -5.14
N GLU A 28 -3.37 -9.35 -5.10
CA GLU A 28 -4.57 -9.43 -5.95
C GLU A 28 -5.84 -9.52 -5.10
N PRO A 29 -7.00 -9.03 -5.58
CA PRO A 29 -8.23 -9.00 -4.81
C PRO A 29 -8.76 -10.40 -4.56
N THR A 30 -9.19 -10.68 -3.32
CA THR A 30 -9.93 -11.90 -3.00
C THR A 30 -11.43 -11.73 -3.33
N ASN A 31 -11.98 -10.54 -3.08
CA ASN A 31 -13.36 -10.14 -3.35
C ASN A 31 -13.37 -8.92 -4.27
N SER A 32 -14.45 -8.77 -5.03
CA SER A 32 -14.64 -7.64 -5.94
C SER A 32 -16.14 -7.32 -6.08
N PRO A 33 -16.56 -6.04 -6.00
CA PRO A 33 -15.72 -4.88 -5.67
C PRO A 33 -15.32 -4.90 -4.19
N SER A 34 -14.12 -4.40 -3.88
CA SER A 34 -13.60 -4.27 -2.52
C SER A 34 -12.72 -3.04 -2.33
N TYR A 35 -12.14 -2.88 -1.13
CA TYR A 35 -11.17 -1.85 -0.82
C TYR A 35 -9.97 -2.43 -0.09
N LEU A 36 -8.81 -1.81 -0.27
CA LEU A 36 -7.66 -1.99 0.62
C LEU A 36 -7.64 -0.91 1.68
N ARG A 37 -7.56 -1.31 2.94
CA ARG A 37 -7.19 -0.44 4.05
C ARG A 37 -5.69 -0.57 4.30
N ILE A 38 -4.96 0.51 4.08
CA ILE A 38 -3.50 0.55 4.18
C ILE A 38 -3.11 1.41 5.37
N TYR A 39 -2.53 0.79 6.40
CA TYR A 39 -1.84 1.49 7.48
C TYR A 39 -0.35 1.56 7.17
N ALA A 40 0.24 2.75 7.25
CA ALA A 40 1.67 2.94 7.06
C ALA A 40 2.26 3.88 8.11
N CYS A 41 3.44 3.51 8.62
CA CYS A 41 4.30 4.36 9.45
C CYS A 41 5.75 4.13 9.01
N VAL A 42 6.45 5.21 8.66
CA VAL A 42 7.79 5.18 8.07
C VAL A 42 8.70 6.14 8.83
N SER A 43 9.96 5.77 9.02
CA SER A 43 10.89 6.55 9.85
C SER A 43 11.52 7.76 9.15
N VAL A 44 11.08 8.10 7.95
CA VAL A 44 11.66 9.16 7.12
C VAL A 44 10.56 9.81 6.29
N THR A 45 10.69 11.11 6.05
CA THR A 45 9.78 11.89 5.21
C THR A 45 9.82 11.42 3.76
N GLY A 46 8.66 11.36 3.10
CA GLY A 46 8.54 10.98 1.69
C GLY A 46 7.11 10.65 1.26
N ILE A 47 6.92 10.38 -0.03
CA ILE A 47 5.60 10.15 -0.63
C ILE A 47 5.35 8.65 -0.68
N LEU A 48 4.22 8.22 -0.10
CA LEU A 48 3.71 6.86 -0.22
C LEU A 48 2.83 6.75 -1.47
N ARG A 49 3.04 5.68 -2.25
CA ARG A 49 2.32 5.45 -3.50
C ARG A 49 1.73 4.05 -3.55
N VAL A 50 0.58 3.95 -4.19
CA VAL A 50 0.08 2.67 -4.70
C VAL A 50 0.61 2.50 -6.11
N ALA A 51 1.26 1.37 -6.38
CA ALA A 51 1.55 0.94 -7.74
C ALA A 51 0.47 -0.07 -8.15
N ARG A 52 -0.43 0.34 -9.03
CA ARG A 52 -1.54 -0.50 -9.52
C ARG A 52 -1.20 -0.99 -10.92
N THR A 53 -1.31 -2.29 -11.12
CA THR A 53 -1.22 -2.92 -12.44
C THR A 53 -2.58 -3.41 -12.87
N GLN A 54 -2.97 -3.09 -14.10
CA GLN A 54 -4.16 -3.62 -14.77
C GLN A 54 -3.77 -3.95 -16.21
N ASP A 55 -4.10 -5.15 -16.68
CA ASP A 55 -3.77 -5.62 -18.05
C ASP A 55 -2.30 -5.35 -18.45
N ALA A 56 -1.37 -5.71 -17.56
CA ALA A 56 0.08 -5.50 -17.68
C ALA A 56 0.56 -4.03 -17.68
N THR A 57 -0.34 -3.06 -17.56
CA THR A 57 0.02 -1.64 -17.42
C THR A 57 0.07 -1.25 -15.95
N THR A 58 1.24 -0.82 -15.48
CA THR A 58 1.40 -0.28 -14.12
C THR A 58 1.36 1.23 -14.11
N VAL A 59 0.54 1.80 -13.23
CA VAL A 59 0.49 3.23 -12.91
C VAL A 59 0.75 3.43 -11.41
N THR A 60 1.22 4.63 -11.04
CA THR A 60 1.42 5.00 -9.63
C THR A 60 0.44 6.09 -9.22
N GLU A 61 -0.24 5.86 -8.10
CA GLU A 61 -1.16 6.79 -7.46
C GLU A 61 -0.49 7.35 -6.19
N ASP A 62 -0.29 8.66 -6.14
CA ASP A 62 0.24 9.33 -4.95
C ASP A 62 -0.81 9.36 -3.84
N LEU A 63 -0.50 8.76 -2.69
CA LEU A 63 -1.34 8.88 -1.50
C LEU A 63 -1.09 10.21 -0.80
N ASN A 64 -2.03 10.62 0.06
CA ASN A 64 -1.94 11.89 0.79
C ASN A 64 -1.79 13.12 -0.15
N SER A 65 -2.45 13.10 -1.31
CA SER A 65 -2.34 14.18 -2.32
C SER A 65 -0.92 14.42 -2.83
N GLY A 66 -0.03 13.42 -2.74
CA GLY A 66 1.39 13.57 -3.08
C GLY A 66 2.19 14.40 -2.09
N ALA A 67 1.60 14.77 -0.95
CA ALA A 67 2.33 15.41 0.14
C ALA A 67 3.11 14.36 0.93
N ASP A 68 4.33 14.74 1.34
CA ASP A 68 5.18 13.89 2.14
C ASP A 68 4.48 13.45 3.44
N LEU A 69 4.63 12.17 3.76
CA LEU A 69 4.34 11.66 5.08
C LEU A 69 5.37 12.23 6.05
N VAL A 70 4.92 12.63 7.24
CA VAL A 70 5.80 13.04 8.33
C VAL A 70 6.47 11.79 8.90
N ALA A 71 7.80 11.85 9.07
CA ALA A 71 8.55 10.77 9.71
C ALA A 71 7.92 10.39 11.07
N ASP A 72 7.79 9.10 11.31
CA ASP A 72 7.23 8.50 12.53
C ASP A 72 5.73 8.74 12.78
N ALA A 73 5.02 9.39 11.85
CA ALA A 73 3.58 9.51 11.91
C ALA A 73 2.89 8.28 11.30
N ALA A 74 1.72 7.96 11.85
CA ALA A 74 0.87 6.88 11.37
C ALA A 74 -0.21 7.42 10.45
N TYR A 75 -0.36 6.79 9.28
CA TYR A 75 -1.37 7.13 8.29
C TYR A 75 -2.24 5.91 7.98
N MET A 76 -3.50 6.18 7.62
CA MET A 76 -4.46 5.16 7.17
C MET A 76 -5.12 5.62 5.88
N PHE A 77 -5.10 4.79 4.86
CA PHE A 77 -5.70 5.05 3.55
C PHE A 77 -6.73 3.98 3.22
N THR A 78 -7.74 4.37 2.44
CA THR A 78 -8.69 3.42 1.84
C THR A 78 -8.59 3.56 0.32
N VAL A 79 -8.30 2.45 -0.37
CA VAL A 79 -8.02 2.42 -1.80
C VAL A 79 -9.00 1.45 -2.48
N PRO A 80 -9.78 1.89 -3.49
CA PRO A 80 -10.68 0.99 -4.22
C PRO A 80 -9.93 -0.14 -4.92
N TRP A 81 -10.55 -1.32 -4.96
CA TRP A 81 -9.93 -2.50 -5.55
C TRP A 81 -10.94 -3.38 -6.28
N ARG A 82 -10.60 -3.80 -7.51
CA ARG A 82 -11.47 -4.59 -8.38
C ARG A 82 -10.71 -5.73 -9.04
N THR A 83 -11.44 -6.78 -9.40
CA THR A 83 -10.92 -7.88 -10.24
C THR A 83 -10.19 -7.33 -11.47
N GLY A 84 -8.99 -7.84 -11.74
CA GLY A 84 -8.11 -7.37 -12.80
C GLY A 84 -7.01 -6.43 -12.31
N ASP A 85 -7.16 -5.84 -11.12
CA ASP A 85 -6.12 -5.03 -10.50
C ASP A 85 -5.17 -5.90 -9.67
N SER A 86 -3.86 -5.66 -9.80
CA SER A 86 -2.87 -6.03 -8.77
C SER A 86 -2.25 -4.77 -8.18
N ILE A 87 -1.85 -4.82 -6.91
CA ILE A 87 -1.32 -3.66 -6.19
C ILE A 87 -0.01 -3.98 -5.47
N ASN A 88 0.91 -3.03 -5.48
CA ASN A 88 2.04 -2.95 -4.57
C ASN A 88 2.13 -1.56 -3.95
N VAL A 89 3.05 -1.38 -3.01
CA VAL A 89 3.30 -0.07 -2.37
C VAL A 89 4.73 0.36 -2.66
N ARG A 90 4.91 1.65 -2.95
CA ARG A 90 6.20 2.28 -3.24
C ARG A 90 6.39 3.52 -2.38
N TYR A 91 7.65 3.95 -2.27
CA TYR A 91 8.02 5.15 -1.51
C TYR A 91 9.10 5.95 -2.22
N SER A 92 9.05 7.27 -2.09
CA SER A 92 9.96 8.16 -2.81
C SER A 92 11.40 8.20 -2.30
N VAL A 93 11.69 7.53 -1.17
CA VAL A 93 12.98 7.62 -0.47
C VAL A 93 13.53 6.22 -0.16
N THR A 94 14.86 6.06 -0.28
CA THR A 94 15.57 4.79 -0.03
C THR A 94 15.96 4.59 1.45
N THR A 95 16.29 5.65 2.17
CA THR A 95 16.93 5.55 3.49
C THR A 95 15.91 5.67 4.62
N GLY A 96 15.69 4.58 5.37
CA GLY A 96 14.83 4.57 6.54
C GLY A 96 14.25 3.19 6.81
N THR A 97 13.23 3.14 7.65
CA THR A 97 12.56 1.91 8.08
C THR A 97 11.06 2.04 7.88
N ILE A 98 10.47 1.03 7.24
CA ILE A 98 9.05 0.74 7.33
C ILE A 98 8.78 0.27 8.76
N LYS A 99 8.41 1.19 9.65
CA LYS A 99 8.12 0.86 11.06
C LYS A 99 6.93 -0.09 11.13
N ARG A 100 5.90 0.17 10.32
CA ARG A 100 4.75 -0.71 10.17
C ARG A 100 4.05 -0.49 8.83
N LEU A 101 3.72 -1.58 8.15
CA LEU A 101 2.74 -1.64 7.08
C LEU A 101 1.70 -2.70 7.47
N LEU A 102 0.42 -2.38 7.33
CA LEU A 102 -0.66 -3.38 7.31
C LEU A 102 -1.56 -3.07 6.12
N ILE A 103 -1.89 -4.10 5.36
CA ILE A 103 -2.83 -4.01 4.25
C ILE A 103 -3.89 -5.07 4.44
N ASP A 104 -5.13 -4.63 4.65
CA ASP A 104 -6.29 -5.50 4.79
C ASP A 104 -7.28 -5.20 3.66
N GLU A 105 -7.79 -6.25 3.02
CA GLU A 105 -8.93 -6.13 2.12
C GLU A 105 -10.23 -6.10 2.93
N ILE A 106 -11.08 -5.12 2.65
CA ILE A 106 -12.35 -4.87 3.34
C ILE A 106 -13.50 -4.69 2.34
N GLY A 107 -14.70 -5.07 2.77
CA GLY A 107 -15.97 -4.75 2.11
C GLY A 107 -16.13 -5.35 0.71
N GLY A 108 -16.50 -6.63 0.61
CA GLY A 108 -17.01 -7.22 -0.63
C GLY A 108 -18.52 -6.97 -0.75
N ALA A 109 -18.92 -6.15 -1.72
CA ALA A 109 -20.29 -5.66 -1.96
C ALA A 109 -20.98 -5.00 -0.74
N GLU A 110 -21.11 -3.66 -0.77
CA GLU A 110 -22.19 -2.99 -0.02
C GLU A 110 -23.55 -3.30 -0.66
#